data_AF-A0A165EGT5-F1
#
_entry.id   AF-A0A165EGT5-F1
#
_cell.length_a   1.000
_cell.length_b   1.000
_cell.length_c   1.000
_cell.angle_alpha   90.00
_cell.angle_beta   90.00
_cell.angle_gamma   90.00
#
_symmetry.space_group_name_H-M   'P 1'
#
loop_
_entity.id
_entity.type
_entity.pdbx_description
1 polymer ?
#
loop_
_entity_poly.entity_id
_entity_poly.type
_entity_poly.pdbx_seq_one_letter_code
_entity_poly.pdbx_strand_id
1 'polypeptide(L)'
;MARASTSKRRPSPEFEASSDLEDQLPGETQFSSHESDDPENFFDVESILDEDEAGGKYLIKWKGKDPSTGRPWKNSWEPKSNCTPSLIAEWKK
;
A
#
# COMPACT_ATOMS: atom_id res chain seq x y z
N MET A 1 6.73 -37.06 29.40
CA MET A 1 6.82 -38.18 28.43
C MET A 1 5.41 -38.73 28.19
N ALA A 2 5.12 -39.21 26.97
CA ALA A 2 3.87 -39.88 26.48
C ALA A 2 2.76 -38.92 25.98
N ARG A 3 2.50 -38.73 24.66
CA ARG A 3 1.86 -39.58 23.59
C ARG A 3 0.36 -39.81 23.84
N ALA A 4 -0.60 -39.82 22.91
CA ALA A 4 -0.78 -39.51 21.49
C ALA A 4 -2.29 -39.71 21.16
N SER A 5 -2.81 -39.03 20.13
CA SER A 5 -3.82 -39.47 19.13
C SER A 5 -5.11 -40.22 19.52
N THR A 6 -6.28 -39.75 19.06
CA THR A 6 -7.03 -40.33 17.91
C THR A 6 -8.57 -40.15 17.93
N SER A 7 -9.09 -39.75 16.76
CA SER A 7 -10.46 -39.53 16.26
C SER A 7 -11.56 -40.53 16.64
N LYS A 8 -12.81 -40.04 16.72
CA LYS A 8 -14.04 -40.74 16.23
C LYS A 8 -15.12 -39.75 15.76
N ARG A 9 -15.56 -39.91 14.51
CA ARG A 9 -16.72 -39.24 13.88
C ARG A 9 -18.02 -40.05 14.17
N ARG A 10 -19.17 -39.34 14.27
CA ARG A 10 -20.56 -39.67 13.82
C ARG A 10 -21.62 -39.09 14.81
N PRO A 11 -22.91 -38.91 14.42
CA PRO A 11 -23.53 -38.12 13.34
C PRO A 11 -24.51 -37.05 13.91
N SER A 12 -25.18 -36.29 13.03
CA SER A 12 -26.10 -35.17 13.24
C SER A 12 -27.26 -35.39 14.23
N PRO A 13 -27.78 -34.29 14.81
CA PRO A 13 -29.23 -34.07 14.77
C PRO A 13 -29.58 -32.68 14.26
N GLU A 14 -30.55 -32.66 13.36
CA GLU A 14 -31.38 -31.51 13.04
C GLU A 14 -31.87 -30.87 14.35
N PHE A 15 -31.46 -29.63 14.62
CA PHE A 15 -32.24 -28.76 15.48
C PHE A 15 -32.43 -27.45 14.74
N GLU A 16 -33.48 -27.47 13.94
CA GLU A 16 -34.27 -26.31 13.59
C GLU A 16 -34.51 -25.49 14.87
N ALA A 17 -33.71 -24.45 15.05
CA ALA A 17 -33.97 -23.40 16.01
C ALA A 17 -34.03 -22.10 15.24
N SER A 18 -35.22 -21.82 14.70
CA SER A 18 -35.69 -20.45 14.57
C SER A 18 -35.43 -19.73 15.88
N SER A 19 -34.56 -18.75 15.86
CA SER A 19 -34.47 -17.71 16.89
C SER A 19 -33.83 -16.50 16.23
N ASP A 20 -34.72 -15.69 15.65
CA ASP A 20 -34.66 -14.24 15.73
C ASP A 20 -33.71 -13.76 16.84
N LEU A 21 -32.49 -13.39 16.44
CA LEU A 21 -31.61 -12.61 17.27
C LEU A 21 -30.90 -11.65 16.33
N GLU A 22 -31.32 -10.39 16.43
CA GLU A 22 -30.51 -9.22 16.13
C GLU A 22 -29.10 -9.43 16.70
N ASP A 23 -28.19 -9.98 15.90
CA ASP A 23 -26.77 -9.89 16.13
C ASP A 23 -26.24 -8.92 15.08
N GLN A 24 -26.09 -7.67 15.53
CA GLN A 24 -25.31 -6.65 14.87
C GLN A 24 -24.08 -7.31 14.25
N LEU A 25 -23.93 -7.21 12.94
CA LEU A 25 -22.73 -7.64 12.24
C LEU A 25 -21.64 -6.57 12.46
N PRO A 26 -20.60 -6.77 13.30
CA PRO A 26 -19.34 -6.06 13.13
C PRO A 26 -18.54 -6.85 12.07
N GLY A 27 -19.00 -6.79 10.82
CA GLY A 27 -18.48 -7.63 9.75
C GLY A 27 -18.05 -6.80 8.55
N GLU A 28 -16.76 -6.41 8.56
CA GLU A 28 -15.92 -6.29 7.36
C GLU A 28 -16.38 -5.22 6.35
N THR A 29 -15.77 -4.04 6.29
CA THR A 29 -14.34 -3.81 6.16
C THR A 29 -14.08 -2.39 6.63
N GLN A 30 -13.13 -2.24 7.56
CA GLN A 30 -12.41 -0.99 7.69
C GLN A 30 -11.66 -0.78 6.38
N PHE A 31 -12.33 -0.23 5.37
CA PHE A 31 -11.68 0.70 4.47
C PHE A 31 -11.26 1.87 5.37
N SER A 32 -10.15 1.67 6.09
CA SER A 32 -9.23 2.77 6.26
C SER A 32 -8.88 3.14 4.83
N SER A 33 -9.66 4.06 4.26
CA SER A 33 -9.17 4.97 3.25
C SER A 33 -7.94 5.57 3.89
N HIS A 34 -6.83 4.86 3.73
CA HIS A 34 -5.52 5.34 4.07
C HIS A 34 -5.41 6.57 3.20
N GLU A 35 -5.66 7.74 3.81
CA GLU A 35 -5.26 9.06 3.32
C GLU A 35 -3.73 9.03 3.15
N SER A 36 -3.27 8.19 2.23
CA SER A 36 -1.92 8.01 1.72
C SER A 36 -1.50 9.17 0.83
N ASP A 37 -2.49 9.83 0.25
CA ASP A 37 -2.36 10.89 -0.73
C ASP A 37 -2.60 12.24 -0.03
N ASP A 38 -1.82 12.49 1.02
CA ASP A 38 -1.81 13.82 1.64
C ASP A 38 -1.11 14.78 0.65
N PRO A 39 -1.80 15.82 0.14
CA PRO A 39 -1.23 16.70 -0.85
C PRO A 39 -0.07 17.56 -0.33
N GLU A 40 0.14 17.61 0.98
CA GLU A 40 1.24 18.33 1.61
C GLU A 40 2.55 17.53 1.53
N ASN A 41 2.51 16.25 1.15
CA ASN A 41 3.69 15.39 0.98
C ASN A 41 4.21 15.32 -0.47
N PHE A 42 3.66 16.12 -1.38
CA PHE A 42 4.19 16.26 -2.73
C PHE A 42 5.35 17.26 -2.75
N PHE A 43 6.53 16.78 -3.12
CA PHE A 43 7.72 17.62 -3.30
C PHE A 43 7.94 17.91 -4.78
N ASP A 44 8.38 19.14 -5.08
CA ASP A 44 8.75 19.52 -6.44
C ASP A 44 9.89 18.65 -6.95
N VAL A 45 9.72 18.13 -8.17
CA VAL A 45 10.73 17.36 -8.89
C VAL A 45 11.41 18.25 -9.93
N GLU A 46 12.73 18.13 -10.06
CA GLU A 46 13.51 18.82 -11.09
C GLU A 46 13.45 18.06 -12.42
N SER A 47 13.77 16.77 -12.42
CA SER A 47 13.66 15.89 -13.59
C SER A 47 13.77 14.42 -13.22
N ILE A 48 13.33 13.54 -14.12
CA ILE A 48 13.69 12.12 -14.09
C ILE A 48 15.13 12.00 -14.62
N LEU A 49 15.99 11.28 -13.91
CA LEU A 49 17.36 11.00 -14.33
C LEU A 49 17.51 9.65 -15.01
N ASP A 50 16.73 8.68 -14.56
CA ASP A 50 16.86 7.28 -14.98
C ASP A 50 15.52 6.53 -14.83
N GLU A 51 15.33 5.47 -15.60
CA GLU A 51 14.15 4.59 -15.56
C GLU A 51 14.61 3.16 -15.29
N ASP A 52 14.16 2.58 -14.18
CA ASP A 52 14.32 1.16 -13.90
C ASP A 52 13.14 0.40 -14.52
N GLU A 53 13.37 -0.13 -15.72
CA GLU A 53 12.38 -0.90 -16.47
C GLU A 53 12.04 -2.24 -15.79
N ALA A 54 12.98 -2.81 -15.03
CA ALA A 54 12.80 -4.08 -14.34
C ALA A 54 11.85 -3.97 -13.14
N GLY A 55 11.97 -2.90 -12.36
CA GLY A 55 11.18 -2.67 -11.15
C GLY A 55 10.10 -1.60 -11.30
N GLY A 56 9.95 -0.99 -12.47
CA GLY A 56 8.94 0.03 -12.74
C GLY A 56 9.12 1.27 -11.86
N LYS A 57 10.36 1.76 -11.75
CA LYS A 57 10.70 2.92 -10.91
C LYS A 57 11.42 3.98 -11.73
N TYR A 58 11.35 5.22 -11.27
CA TYR A 58 12.05 6.36 -11.84
C TYR A 58 13.01 6.92 -10.81
N LEU A 59 14.24 7.22 -11.24
CA LEU A 59 15.18 7.95 -10.42
C LEU A 59 14.83 9.43 -10.48
N ILE A 60 14.21 9.92 -9.42
CA ILE A 60 13.74 11.27 -9.29
C ILE A 60 14.84 12.17 -8.75
N LYS A 61 15.14 13.23 -9.50
CA LYS A 61 15.93 14.35 -9.01
C LYS A 61 14.98 15.38 -8.41
N TRP A 62 14.92 15.42 -7.09
CA TRP A 62 14.13 16.39 -6.36
C TRP A 62 14.66 17.81 -6.58
N LYS A 63 13.74 18.78 -6.71
CA LYS A 63 14.04 20.19 -6.86
C LYS A 63 14.28 20.82 -5.50
N GLY A 64 15.17 21.81 -5.46
CA GLY A 64 15.45 22.57 -4.26
C GLY A 64 16.55 21.96 -3.40
N LYS A 65 16.62 22.40 -2.15
CA LYS A 65 17.66 22.01 -1.20
C LYS A 65 16.99 21.62 0.11
N ASP A 66 17.55 20.61 0.75
CA ASP A 66 17.13 20.20 2.07
C ASP A 66 17.41 21.34 3.07
N PRO A 67 16.39 21.85 3.79
CA PRO A 67 16.53 22.98 4.69
C PRO A 67 17.44 22.67 5.89
N SER A 68 17.63 21.38 6.19
CA SER A 68 18.44 20.92 7.31
C SER A 68 19.94 20.94 6.99
N THR A 69 20.32 20.55 5.77
CA THR A 69 21.71 20.40 5.33
C THR A 69 22.17 21.50 4.37
N GLY A 70 21.23 22.26 3.79
CA GLY A 70 21.49 23.28 2.78
C GLY A 70 21.99 22.72 1.44
N ARG A 71 21.91 21.40 1.25
CA ARG A 71 22.39 20.68 0.05
C ARG A 71 21.21 20.31 -0.84
N PRO A 72 21.41 20.13 -2.15
CA PRO A 72 20.38 19.56 -3.00
C PRO A 72 19.92 18.21 -2.45
N TRP A 73 18.62 17.95 -2.55
CA TRP A 73 18.01 16.69 -2.15
C TRP A 73 18.66 15.52 -2.89
N LYS A 74 18.85 14.41 -2.18
CA LYS A 74 19.41 13.20 -2.78
C LYS A 74 18.38 12.58 -3.72
N ASN A 75 18.82 12.14 -4.89
CA ASN A 75 17.97 11.41 -5.82
C ASN A 75 17.44 10.10 -5.20
N SER A 76 16.16 9.82 -5.43
CA SER A 76 15.45 8.66 -4.90
C SER A 76 14.74 7.91 -6.01
N TRP A 77 14.60 6.59 -5.86
CA TRP A 77 13.86 5.75 -6.79
C TRP A 77 12.39 5.71 -6.38
N GLU A 78 11.56 6.46 -7.10
CA GLU A 78 10.12 6.53 -6.86
C GLU A 78 9.36 5.66 -7.88
N PRO A 79 8.27 4.99 -7.49
CA PRO A 79 7.46 4.23 -8.43
C PRO A 79 6.82 5.14 -9.48
N LYS A 80 6.51 4.59 -10.67
CA LYS A 80 5.82 5.35 -11.74
C LYS A 80 4.51 5.98 -11.27
N SER A 81 3.82 5.36 -10.32
CA SER A 81 2.60 5.88 -9.70
C SER A 81 2.81 7.15 -8.86
N ASN A 82 4.01 7.35 -8.28
CA ASN A 82 4.35 8.57 -7.55
C ASN A 82 4.76 9.73 -8.48
N CYS A 83 5.10 9.41 -9.73
CA CYS A 83 5.55 10.39 -10.70
C CYS A 83 4.35 10.92 -11.48
N THR A 84 4.26 12.25 -11.63
CA THR A 84 3.18 12.82 -12.43
C THR A 84 3.32 12.40 -13.89
N PRO A 85 2.21 12.09 -14.60
CA PRO A 85 2.27 11.65 -15.98
C PRO A 85 2.89 12.70 -16.91
N SER A 86 2.74 13.99 -16.58
CA SER A 86 3.38 15.12 -17.28
C SER A 86 4.90 15.02 -17.23
N LEU A 87 5.46 14.72 -16.06
CA LEU A 87 6.91 14.59 -15.87
C LEU A 87 7.46 13.39 -16.65
N ILE A 88 6.75 12.25 -16.62
CA ILE A 88 7.12 11.05 -17.38
C ILE A 88 7.08 11.34 -18.89
N ALA A 89 6.08 12.07 -19.36
CA ALA A 89 5.97 12.45 -20.76
C ALA A 89 7.10 13.38 -21.21
N GLU A 90 7.54 14.32 -20.37
CA GLU A 90 8.73 15.14 -20.66
C GLU A 90 10.00 14.31 -20.75
N TRP A 91 10.15 13.28 -19.91
CA TRP A 91 11.30 12.37 -19.94
C TRP A 91 11.35 11.47 -21.17
N LYS A 92 10.20 10.92 -21.60
CA LYS A 92 10.13 9.99 -22.74
C LYS A 92 10.16 10.67 -24.12
N LYS A 93 10.26 12.00 -24.17
CA LYS A 93 10.26 12.78 -25.40
C LYS A 93 11.61 12.72 -26.11
#